data_AF-A0A0N9UF19-F1
#
_entry.id   AF-A0A0N9UF19-F1
#
_cell.length_a   1.000
_cell.length_b   1.000
_cell.length_c   1.000
_cell.angle_alpha   90.00
_cell.angle_beta   90.00
_cell.angle_gamma   90.00
#
_symmetry.space_group_name_H-M   'P 1'
#
loop_
_entity.id
_entity.type
_entity.pdbx_description
1 polymer ?
#
loop_
_entity_poly.entity_id
_entity_poly.type
_entity_poly.pdbx_seq_one_letter_code
_entity_poly.pdbx_strand_id
1 'polypeptide(L)' 'MKKSTRALLGLVLLDAIILIGAWYMVAQTKSGAWNSNDPVASIEMISTGAGALVGFSSVVMLLAFVMHRRAGN' A
#
# COMPACT_ATOMS: atom_id res chain seq x y z
N MET A 1 -12.92 -21.23 1.11
CA MET A 1 -11.84 -20.41 1.68
C MET A 1 -12.20 -20.03 3.11
N LYS A 2 -11.32 -20.28 4.09
CA LYS A 2 -11.55 -19.86 5.49
C LYS A 2 -11.68 -18.33 5.55
N LYS A 3 -12.46 -17.80 6.49
CA LYS A 3 -12.76 -16.36 6.61
C LYS A 3 -11.48 -15.51 6.69
N SER A 4 -10.42 -16.05 7.30
CA SER A 4 -9.08 -15.47 7.38
C SER A 4 -8.39 -15.31 6.02
N THR A 5 -8.52 -16.27 5.11
CA THR A 5 -7.94 -16.21 3.75
C THR A 5 -8.58 -15.11 2.90
N ARG A 6 -9.87 -14.82 3.11
CA ARG A 6 -10.57 -13.73 2.41
C ARG A 6 -10.10 -12.35 2.89
N ALA A 7 -9.83 -12.19 4.19
CA ALA A 7 -9.28 -10.96 4.74
C ALA A 7 -7.85 -10.71 4.25
N LEU A 8 -7.01 -11.76 4.21
CA LEU A 8 -5.67 -11.70 3.62
C LEU A 8 -5.70 -11.26 2.15
N LEU A 9 -6.57 -11.87 1.34
CA LEU A 9 -6.71 -11.50 -0.07
C LEU A 9 -7.21 -10.07 -0.28
N GLY A 10 -8.16 -9.61 0.54
CA GLY A 10 -8.65 -8.23 0.46
C GLY A 10 -7.55 -7.20 0.75
N LEU A 11 -6.67 -7.49 1.72
CA LEU A 11 -5.54 -6.62 2.07
C LEU A 11 -4.43 -6.64 1.03
N VAL A 12 -4.05 -7.81 0.51
CA VAL A 12 -3.07 -7.91 -0.59
C VAL A 12 -3.56 -7.12 -1.81
N LEU A 13 -4.87 -7.17 -2.09
CA LEU A 13 -5.47 -6.42 -3.18
C LEU A 13 -5.45 -4.90 -2.91
N LEU A 14 -5.62 -4.48 -1.66
CA LEU A 14 -5.52 -3.08 -1.24
C LEU A 14 -4.08 -2.57 -1.41
N ASP A 15 -3.09 -3.34 -0.98
CA ASP A 15 -1.67 -3.01 -1.17
C ASP A 15 -1.31 -2.93 -2.67
N ALA A 16 -1.81 -3.87 -3.48
CA ALA A 16 -1.62 -3.83 -4.92
C ALA A 16 -2.21 -2.55 -5.54
N ILE A 17 -3.40 -2.12 -5.11
CA ILE A 17 -4.01 -0.86 -5.57
C ILE A 17 -3.15 0.35 -5.17
N ILE A 18 -2.64 0.39 -3.94
CA ILE A 18 -1.76 1.47 -3.48
C ILE A 18 -0.50 1.54 -4.35
N LEU A 19 0.14 0.40 -4.60
CA LEU A 19 1.37 0.33 -5.41
C LEU A 19 1.12 0.73 -6.86
N ILE A 20 0.03 0.27 -7.48
CA ILE A 20 -0.35 0.65 -8.84
C ILE A 20 -0.66 2.14 -8.92
N GLY A 21 -1.40 2.67 -7.94
CA GLY A 21 -1.71 4.09 -7.83
C GLY A 21 -0.43 4.91 -7.77
N ALA A 22 0.46 4.62 -6.82
CA ALA A 22 1.74 5.31 -6.66
C ALA A 22 2.59 5.24 -7.93
N TRP A 23 2.66 4.08 -8.60
CA TRP A 23 3.38 3.93 -9.85
C TRP A 23 2.81 4.83 -10.95
N TYR A 24 1.48 4.90 -11.09
CA TYR A 24 0.81 5.81 -12.01
C TYR A 24 1.14 7.27 -11.71
N MET A 25 1.06 7.68 -10.43
CA MET A 25 1.38 9.04 -10.02
C MET A 25 2.83 9.42 -10.36
N VAL A 26 3.77 8.51 -10.11
CA VAL A 26 5.19 8.70 -10.47
C VAL A 26 5.36 8.81 -11.99
N ALA A 27 4.68 7.97 -12.77
CA ALA A 27 4.73 8.04 -14.23
C ALA A 27 4.22 9.39 -14.76
N GLN A 28 3.11 9.90 -14.21
CA GLN A 28 2.56 11.21 -14.58
C GLN A 28 3.45 12.39 -14.14
N THR A 29 4.11 12.25 -12.99
CA THR A 29 5.07 13.25 -12.52
C THR A 29 6.32 13.27 -13.42
N LYS A 30 6.82 12.10 -13.83
CA LYS A 30 7.96 11.97 -14.76
C LYS A 30 7.65 12.42 -16.18
N SER A 31 6.42 12.21 -16.66
CA SER A 31 5.99 12.64 -18.00
C SER A 31 5.78 14.16 -18.08
N GLY A 32 5.77 14.87 -16.95
CA GLY A 32 5.47 16.30 -16.88
C GLY A 32 3.97 16.62 -16.99
N ALA A 33 3.10 15.62 -17.09
CA ALA A 33 1.65 15.81 -17.21
C ALA A 33 1.04 16.54 -16.01
N TRP A 34 1.67 16.44 -14.83
CA TRP A 34 1.22 17.07 -13.59
C TRP A 34 1.87 18.41 -13.29
N ASN A 35 2.74 18.89 -14.20
CA ASN A 35 3.40 20.19 -14.13
C ASN A 35 3.96 20.50 -12.72
N SER A 36 4.67 19.53 -12.15
CA SER A 36 5.24 19.68 -10.81
C SER A 36 6.44 20.63 -10.86
N ASN A 37 6.45 21.60 -9.95
CA ASN A 37 7.55 22.55 -9.77
C ASN A 37 8.88 21.85 -9.42
N ASP A 38 8.81 20.74 -8.68
CA ASP A 38 9.94 19.85 -8.37
C ASP A 38 9.49 18.39 -8.52
N PRO A 39 9.71 17.79 -9.71
CA PRO A 39 9.34 16.41 -9.98
C PRO A 39 10.05 15.41 -9.08
N VAL A 40 11.29 15.69 -8.65
CA VAL A 40 12.09 14.74 -7.86
C VAL A 40 11.54 14.67 -6.44
N ALA A 41 11.34 15.82 -5.79
CA ALA A 41 10.74 15.87 -4.46
C ALA A 41 9.31 15.30 -4.46
N SER A 42 8.55 15.55 -5.52
CA SER A 42 7.19 15.00 -5.66
C SER A 42 7.17 13.47 -5.72
N ILE A 43 8.09 12.88 -6.50
CA ILE A 43 8.22 11.41 -6.58
C ILE A 43 8.64 10.82 -5.24
N GLU A 44 9.54 11.48 -4.52
CA GLU A 44 9.96 11.07 -3.18
C GLU A 44 8.78 11.10 -2.19
N MET A 45 7.96 12.14 -2.22
CA MET A 45 6.74 12.21 -1.39
C MET A 45 5.73 11.13 -1.75
N ILE A 46 5.47 10.88 -3.05
CA ILE A 46 4.55 9.83 -3.51
C ILE A 46 5.03 8.45 -3.04
N SER A 47 6.31 8.15 -3.25
CA SER A 47 6.88 6.85 -2.89
C SER A 47 6.94 6.64 -1.37
N THR A 48 7.30 7.67 -0.61
CA THR A 48 7.30 7.62 0.86
C THR A 48 5.89 7.42 1.41
N GLY A 49 4.91 8.16 0.90
CA GLY A 49 3.51 8.03 1.32
C GLY A 49 2.94 6.65 0.99
N ALA A 50 3.18 6.14 -0.22
CA ALA A 50 2.77 4.79 -0.61
C ALA A 50 3.41 3.71 0.26
N GLY A 51 4.72 3.83 0.53
CA GLY A 51 5.44 2.92 1.42
C GLY A 51 4.89 2.92 2.85
N ALA A 52 4.56 4.10 3.39
CA ALA A 52 3.95 4.22 4.71
C ALA A 52 2.56 3.55 4.78
N LEU A 53 1.74 3.71 3.75
CA LEU A 53 0.42 3.07 3.67
C LEU A 53 0.51 1.54 3.63
N VAL A 54 1.43 1.00 2.82
CA VAL A 54 1.69 -0.46 2.76
C VAL A 54 2.30 -0.97 4.08
N GLY A 55 3.15 -0.18 4.72
CA GLY A 55 3.67 -0.50 6.05
C GLY A 55 2.55 -0.61 7.09
N PHE A 56 1.62 0.36 7.09
CA PHE A 56 0.49 0.38 8.02
C PHE A 56 -0.45 -0.80 7.80
N SER A 57 -0.84 -1.08 6.55
CA SER A 57 -1.70 -2.23 6.21
C SER A 57 -1.06 -3.56 6.65
N SER A 58 0.26 -3.70 6.44
CA SER A 58 1.03 -4.87 6.84
C SER A 58 1.08 -5.05 8.36
N VAL A 59 1.24 -3.97 9.13
CA VAL A 59 1.23 -4.03 10.61
C VAL A 59 -0.14 -4.45 11.13
N VAL A 60 -1.22 -3.89 10.58
CA VAL A 60 -2.60 -4.29 10.94
C VAL A 60 -2.82 -5.78 10.66
N MET A 61 -2.32 -6.29 9.53
CA MET A 61 -2.39 -7.70 9.16
C MET A 61 -1.63 -8.60 10.15
N LEU A 62 -0.40 -8.23 10.51
CA LEU A 62 0.40 -8.93 11.50
C LEU A 62 -0.31 -9.01 12.85
N LEU A 63 -0.89 -7.90 13.31
CA LEU A 63 -1.68 -7.86 14.54
C LEU A 63 -2.91 -8.76 14.45
N ALA A 64 -3.68 -8.67 13.37
CA ALA A 64 -4.85 -9.52 13.15
C ALA A 64 -4.49 -11.02 13.11
N PHE A 65 -3.38 -11.37 12.46
CA PHE A 65 -2.87 -12.74 12.41
C PHE A 65 -2.45 -13.24 13.80
N VAL A 66 -1.69 -12.43 14.55
CA VAL A 66 -1.26 -12.78 15.92
C VAL A 66 -2.48 -12.93 16.83
N MET A 67 -3.47 -12.05 16.74
CA MET A 67 -4.72 -12.15 17.50
C MET A 67 -5.49 -13.42 17.14
N HIS A 68 -5.63 -13.74 15.85
CA HIS A 68 -6.31 -14.95 15.39
C HIS A 68 -5.58 -16.22 15.84
N ARG A 69 -4.24 -16.23 15.80
CA ARG A 69 -3.42 -17.35 16.29
C ARG A 69 -3.51 -17.52 17.80
N ARG A 70 -3.56 -16.41 18.57
CA ARG A 70 -3.75 -16.44 20.03
C ARG A 70 -5.14 -16.90 20.43
N ALA A 71 -6.15 -16.67 19.59
CA ALA A 71 -7.52 -17.12 19.81
C ALA A 71 -7.73 -18.64 19.61
N GLY A 72 -6.68 -19.41 19.31
CA GLY A 72 -6.71 -20.88 19.33
C GLY A 72 -7.27 -21.56 18.08
N ASN A 73 -7.23 -20.88 16.93
CA ASN A 73 -7.73 -21.38 15.63
C ASN A 73 -6.60 -21.46 14.60
#